data_AF-A0A484ZBK5-F1
#
_entry.id   AF-A0A484ZBK5-F1
#
_cell.length_a   1.000
_cell.length_b   1.000
_cell.length_c   1.000
_cell.angle_alpha   90.00
_cell.angle_beta   90.00
_cell.angle_gamma   90.00
#
_symmetry.space_group_name_H-M   'P 1'
#
loop_
_entity.id
_entity.type
_entity.pdbx_description
1 polymer ?
#
loop_
_entity_poly.entity_id
_entity_poly.type
_entity_poly.pdbx_seq_one_letter_code
_entity_poly.pdbx_strand_id
1 'polypeptide(L)' 'MNGLVDIVRLSPQGHETLDLVTSFRSNEQGQAPLLLQNQADCNGYWKRVAGLELIDN' A
#
# COMPACT_ATOMS: atom_id res chain seq x y z
N MET A 1 -3.08 -1.21 13.14
CA MET A 1 -1.74 -0.94 12.58
C MET A 1 -0.66 -0.86 13.65
N ASN A 2 -0.98 -0.38 14.86
CA ASN A 2 -0.07 -0.43 16.01
C ASN A 2 0.54 -1.84 16.22
N GLY A 3 1.85 -1.91 16.40
CA GLY A 3 2.61 -3.16 16.57
C GLY A 3 2.88 -3.96 15.28
N LEU A 4 2.35 -3.53 14.13
CA LEU A 4 2.52 -4.23 12.84
C LEU A 4 3.25 -3.40 11.78
N VAL A 5 3.21 -2.07 11.89
CA VAL A 5 3.80 -1.15 10.91
C VAL A 5 4.66 -0.12 11.64
N ASP A 6 5.97 -0.14 11.37
CA ASP A 6 6.90 0.84 11.94
C ASP A 6 7.01 2.10 11.07
N ILE A 7 6.99 1.92 9.74
CA ILE A 7 7.20 3.01 8.77
C ILE A 7 6.33 2.79 7.54
N VAL A 8 5.62 3.84 7.12
CA VAL A 8 4.94 3.92 5.83
C VAL A 8 5.75 4.82 4.90
N ARG A 9 5.99 4.35 3.67
CA ARG A 9 6.63 5.12 2.61
C ARG A 9 5.68 5.21 1.43
N LEU A 10 5.41 6.43 1.00
CA LEU A 10 4.57 6.73 -0.16
C LEU A 10 5.42 7.49 -1.17
N SER A 11 5.45 7.01 -2.41
CA SER A 11 5.98 7.78 -3.53
C SER A 11 4.92 8.80 -3.93
N PRO A 12 5.22 10.11 -3.97
CA PRO A 12 4.27 11.11 -4.45
C PRO A 12 3.88 10.80 -5.90
N GLN A 13 2.59 10.62 -6.18
CA GLN A 13 2.06 10.51 -7.54
C GLN A 13 1.20 11.73 -7.90
N GLY A 14 0.66 12.40 -6.89
CA GLY A 14 -0.17 13.60 -7.00
C GLY A 14 -0.71 13.99 -5.62
N HIS A 15 -1.60 14.99 -5.57
CA HIS A 15 -2.17 15.46 -4.30
C HIS A 15 -3.02 14.39 -3.61
N GLU A 16 -3.63 13.49 -4.37
CA GLU A 16 -4.37 12.32 -3.90
C GLU A 16 -3.50 11.37 -3.05
N THR A 17 -2.16 11.42 -3.19
CA THR A 17 -1.27 10.66 -2.30
C THR A 17 -1.41 11.10 -0.83
N LEU A 18 -1.84 12.33 -0.57
CA LEU A 18 -2.09 12.82 0.79
C LEU A 18 -3.31 12.15 1.43
N ASP A 19 -4.31 11.75 0.64
CA ASP A 19 -5.49 11.05 1.15
C ASP A 19 -5.11 9.69 1.74
N LEU A 20 -4.11 9.02 1.15
CA LEU A 20 -3.56 7.77 1.68
C LEU A 20 -2.94 7.93 3.07
N VAL A 21 -2.30 9.08 3.34
CA VAL A 21 -1.78 9.39 4.68
C VAL A 21 -2.93 9.51 5.68
N THR A 22 -3.99 10.21 5.30
CA THR A 22 -5.18 10.37 6.13
C THR A 22 -5.83 9.02 6.42
N SER A 23 -6.08 8.20 5.40
CA SER A 23 -6.66 6.87 5.54
C SER A 23 -5.81 5.95 6.43
N PHE A 24 -4.47 5.99 6.28
CA PHE A 24 -3.57 5.20 7.12
C PHE A 24 -3.69 5.59 8.60
N ARG A 25 -3.69 6.90 8.91
CA ARG A 25 -3.85 7.40 10.29
C ARG A 25 -5.20 7.01 10.88
N SER A 26 -6.28 7.15 10.12
CA SER A 26 -7.62 6.73 10.56
C SER A 26 -7.71 5.23 10.86
N ASN A 27 -6.82 4.41 10.28
CA ASN A 27 -6.72 2.98 10.53
C ASN A 27 -5.64 2.58 11.55
N GLU A 28 -5.18 3.49 12.41
CA GLU A 28 -4.11 3.19 13.38
C GLU A 28 -4.45 1.97 14.28
N GLN A 29 -5.72 1.83 14.66
CA GLN A 29 -6.22 0.70 15.47
C GLN A 29 -6.56 -0.55 14.65
N GLY A 30 -6.47 -0.50 13.32
CA GLY A 30 -6.78 -1.65 12.45
C GLY A 30 -8.27 -1.89 12.19
N GLN A 31 -9.14 -0.94 12.51
CA GLN A 31 -10.61 -1.07 12.36
C GLN A 31 -11.14 -0.66 10.97
N ALA A 32 -10.26 -0.16 10.09
CA ALA A 32 -10.59 0.28 8.74
C ALA A 32 -9.52 -0.19 7.73
N PRO A 33 -9.32 -1.52 7.55
CA PRO A 33 -8.31 -2.06 6.64
C PRO A 33 -8.59 -1.66 5.19
N LEU A 34 -7.56 -1.26 4.47
CA LEU A 34 -7.63 -1.06 3.02
C LEU A 34 -7.54 -2.42 2.34
N LEU A 35 -8.56 -2.78 1.57
CA LEU A 35 -8.58 -4.00 0.77
C LEU A 35 -7.73 -3.79 -0.48
N LEU A 36 -6.70 -4.62 -0.65
CA LEU A 36 -5.92 -4.66 -1.88
C LEU A 36 -6.75 -5.37 -2.96
N GLN A 37 -7.02 -4.68 -4.07
CA GLN A 37 -7.71 -5.31 -5.18
C GLN A 37 -6.73 -6.25 -5.90
N ASN A 38 -7.19 -7.45 -6.25
CA ASN A 38 -6.46 -8.44 -7.05
C ASN A 38 -5.11 -8.91 -6.47
N GLN A 39 -4.80 -8.64 -5.20
CA GLN A 39 -3.51 -8.95 -4.56
C GLN A 39 -2.27 -8.41 -5.33
N ALA A 40 -2.47 -7.52 -6.30
CA ALA A 40 -1.45 -7.05 -7.24
C ALA A 40 -0.74 -5.78 -6.76
N ASP A 41 -1.32 -5.07 -5.79
CA ASP A 41 -0.77 -3.83 -5.24
C ASP A 41 0.35 -4.10 -4.23
N CYS A 42 1.34 -4.89 -4.64
CA CYS A 42 2.61 -5.01 -3.93
C CYS A 42 3.60 -4.01 -4.54
N ASN A 43 3.43 -2.73 -4.19
CA ASN A 43 4.40 -1.68 -4.57
C ASN A 43 5.70 -1.79 -3.74
N GLY A 44 5.81 -2.81 -2.89
CA GLY A 44 7.00 -3.17 -2.14
C GLY A 44 7.99 -3.94 -2.98
N TYR A 45 8.56 -3.34 -4.03
CA TYR A 45 9.74 -3.89 -4.73
C TYR A 45 10.96 -3.87 -3.80
N TRP A 46 10.95 -4.80 -2.84
CA TRP A 46 12.05 -5.19 -1.98
C TRP A 46 12.48 -6.64 -2.24
N LYS A 47 11.78 -7.38 -3.12
CA LYS A 47 12.30 -8.62 -3.73
C LYS A 47 12.37 -8.49 -5.25
N ARG A 48 13.56 -8.10 -5.72
CA ARG A 48 14.00 -8.03 -7.13
C ARG A 48 13.64 -9.32 -7.90
N VAL A 49 12.54 -9.31 -8.64
CA VAL A 49 12.31 -10.30 -9.73
C VAL A 49 12.07 -9.50 -11.01
N ALA A 50 12.92 -9.71 -12.02
CA ALA A 50 12.64 -9.27 -13.38
C ALA A 50 11.58 -10.23 -13.95
N GLY A 51 10.47 -9.70 -14.48
CA GLY A 51 9.33 -10.51 -14.90
C GLY A 51 8.01 -10.13 -14.23
N LEU A 52 7.77 -8.84 -13.97
CA LEU A 52 6.42 -8.30 -13.93
C LEU A 52 5.80 -8.52 -15.31
N GLU A 53 5.15 -9.67 -15.50
CA GLU A 53 4.01 -9.72 -16.42
C GLU A 53 2.77 -9.88 -15.56
N LEU A 54 1.96 -8.81 -15.52
CA LEU A 54 0.54 -8.98 -15.29
C LEU A 54 -0.03 -9.67 -16.53
N ILE A 55 -0.54 -10.89 -16.38
CA ILE A 55 -1.40 -11.51 -17.38
C ILE A 55 -2.82 -11.36 -16.85
N ASP A 56 -3.58 -10.46 -17.46
CA ASP A 56 -5.04 -10.44 -17.34
C ASP A 56 -5.62 -11.55 -18.22
N ASN A 57 -6.59 -12.32 -17.68
CA ASN A 57 -7.46 -13.21 -18.47
C ASN A 57 -8.75 -12.49 -18.81
#